data_AF-A0A7X9CZ77-F1
#
_entry.id   AF-A0A7X9CZ77-F1
#
_cell.length_a   1.000
_cell.length_b   1.000
_cell.length_c   1.000
_cell.angle_alpha   90.00
_cell.angle_beta   90.00
_cell.angle_gamma   90.00
#
_symmetry.space_group_name_H-M   'P 1'
#
loop_
_entity.id
_entity.type
_entity.pdbx_description
1 polymer ?
#
loop_
_entity_poly.entity_id
_entity_poly.type
_entity_poly.pdbx_seq_one_letter_code
_entity_poly.pdbx_strand_id
1 'polypeptide(L)'
;MFGYVRPEKPDLLMRDFALYKSIYCGLCKVIGKRIGQLQRFTVTYDMTFLSLLLLAFSTVEPVVKYEGCVLNPFKKKAIVAEHPVLDYAADLSCIFAYESMKDDAKDEKPIRGRALSLLLRRSANKVARERPALVSYIREKLSQLEAIEKGLTIHDPTDCFGDILARLFKDGFDMLVASE
;
A
#
# COMPACT_ATOMS: atom_id res chain seq x y z
N MET A 1 8.22 8.59 3.43
CA MET A 1 8.46 8.42 1.98
C MET A 1 8.09 6.99 1.57
N PHE A 2 7.21 6.76 0.57
CA PHE A 2 6.78 5.41 0.12
C PHE A 2 6.79 5.31 -1.41
N GLY A 3 7.09 4.12 -1.95
CA GLY A 3 7.09 3.80 -3.39
C GLY A 3 8.47 3.65 -4.03
N TYR A 4 9.48 3.24 -3.25
CA TYR A 4 10.88 3.12 -3.66
C TYR A 4 11.23 1.77 -4.29
N VAL A 5 10.52 0.71 -3.91
CA VAL A 5 10.83 -0.64 -4.39
C VAL A 5 10.23 -0.83 -5.77
N ARG A 6 11.03 -0.59 -6.81
CA ARG A 6 10.60 -0.72 -8.22
C ARG A 6 11.29 -1.91 -8.88
N PRO A 7 10.58 -2.62 -9.78
CA PRO A 7 11.23 -3.65 -10.57
C PRO A 7 12.23 -3.02 -11.55
N GLU A 8 13.41 -3.63 -11.65
CA GLU A 8 14.37 -3.33 -12.72
C GLU A 8 13.86 -3.97 -14.02
N LYS A 9 13.02 -3.22 -14.74
CA LYS A 9 12.29 -3.74 -15.91
C LYS A 9 13.19 -4.36 -16.99
N PRO A 10 14.35 -3.80 -17.36
CA PRO A 10 15.25 -4.40 -18.36
C PRO A 10 15.73 -5.81 -18.00
N ASP A 11 15.82 -6.13 -16.70
CA ASP A 11 16.34 -7.40 -16.20
C ASP A 11 15.24 -8.46 -16.00
N LEU A 12 13.96 -8.08 -16.10
CA LEU A 12 12.85 -9.01 -15.94
C LEU A 12 12.45 -9.67 -17.25
N LEU A 13 12.15 -10.97 -17.18
CA LEU A 13 11.46 -11.63 -18.28
C LEU A 13 10.10 -10.96 -18.51
N MET A 14 9.65 -10.92 -19.76
CA MET A 14 8.36 -10.33 -20.12
C MET A 14 7.19 -10.96 -19.36
N ARG A 15 7.28 -12.25 -19.00
CA ARG A 15 6.27 -12.95 -18.19
C ARG A 15 6.22 -12.39 -16.75
N ASP A 16 7.37 -12.13 -16.14
CA ASP A 16 7.48 -11.69 -14.75
C ASP A 16 7.03 -10.23 -14.63
N PHE A 17 7.45 -9.40 -15.59
CA PHE A 17 6.95 -8.03 -15.66
C PHE A 17 5.44 -7.97 -15.91
N ALA A 18 4.88 -8.88 -16.72
CA ALA A 18 3.44 -8.97 -16.94
C ALA A 18 2.68 -9.37 -15.66
N LEU A 19 3.22 -10.31 -14.88
CA LEU A 19 2.68 -10.71 -13.58
C LEU A 19 2.75 -9.59 -12.56
N TYR A 20 3.91 -8.94 -12.39
CA TYR A 20 4.04 -7.78 -11.50
C TYR A 20 3.02 -6.69 -11.85
N LYS A 21 2.88 -6.40 -13.14
CA LYS A 21 1.93 -5.40 -13.62
C LYS A 21 0.48 -5.81 -13.38
N SER A 22 0.13 -7.09 -13.49
CA SER A 22 -1.24 -7.55 -13.21
C SER A 22 -1.59 -7.41 -11.72
N ILE A 23 -0.62 -7.62 -10.81
CA ILE A 23 -0.76 -7.37 -9.37
C ILE A 23 -0.95 -5.88 -9.10
N TYR A 24 -0.10 -5.02 -9.66
CA TYR A 24 -0.23 -3.55 -9.53
C TYR A 24 -1.61 -3.07 -9.98
N CYS A 25 -2.08 -3.56 -11.14
CA CYS A 25 -3.40 -3.20 -11.65
C CYS A 25 -4.52 -3.76 -10.76
N GLY A 26 -4.34 -4.95 -10.19
CA GLY A 26 -5.25 -5.58 -9.22
C GLY A 26 -5.40 -4.72 -7.98
N LEU A 27 -4.27 -4.32 -7.37
CA LEU A 27 -4.25 -3.43 -6.22
C LEU A 27 -4.98 -2.09 -6.51
N CYS A 28 -4.69 -1.47 -7.66
CA CYS A 28 -5.40 -0.25 -8.09
C CYS A 28 -6.92 -0.45 -8.23
N LYS A 29 -7.36 -1.63 -8.70
CA LYS A 29 -8.79 -1.98 -8.82
C LYS A 29 -9.45 -2.20 -7.46
N VAL A 30 -8.77 -2.92 -6.58
CA VAL A 30 -9.22 -3.17 -5.20
C VAL A 30 -9.35 -1.86 -4.43
N ILE A 31 -8.36 -0.96 -4.50
CA ILE A 31 -8.45 0.39 -3.91
C ILE A 31 -9.68 1.13 -4.45
N GLY A 32 -9.87 1.12 -5.78
CA GLY A 32 -11.02 1.74 -6.43
C GLY A 32 -12.37 1.22 -5.93
N LYS A 33 -12.48 -0.09 -5.68
CA LYS A 33 -13.71 -0.79 -5.27
C LYS A 33 -13.99 -0.65 -3.77
N ARG A 34 -12.97 -0.83 -2.92
CA ARG A 34 -13.09 -0.87 -1.45
C ARG A 34 -13.06 0.51 -0.80
N ILE A 35 -12.27 1.41 -1.38
CA ILE A 35 -11.90 2.69 -0.76
C ILE A 35 -12.52 3.86 -1.54
N GLY A 36 -12.37 3.86 -2.85
CA GLY A 36 -13.01 4.82 -3.75
C GLY A 36 -12.20 5.10 -5.01
N GLN A 37 -12.87 5.61 -6.05
CA GLN A 37 -12.26 5.79 -7.37
C GLN A 37 -11.15 6.84 -7.39
N LEU A 38 -11.29 7.92 -6.60
CA LEU A 38 -10.25 8.94 -6.49
C LEU A 38 -9.02 8.37 -5.78
N GLN A 39 -9.22 7.56 -4.75
CA GLN A 39 -8.18 6.98 -3.92
C GLN A 39 -7.28 6.00 -4.68
N ARG A 40 -7.60 5.62 -5.93
CA ARG A 40 -6.70 4.85 -6.78
C ARG A 40 -5.30 5.47 -6.93
N PHE A 41 -5.14 6.77 -6.71
CA PHE A 41 -3.82 7.41 -6.70
C PHE A 41 -2.91 6.92 -5.56
N THR A 42 -3.46 6.30 -4.51
CA THR A 42 -2.68 5.79 -3.37
C THR A 42 -1.97 4.48 -3.65
N VAL A 43 -2.18 3.87 -4.83
CA VAL A 43 -1.44 2.68 -5.24
C VAL A 43 0.07 3.00 -5.29
N THR A 44 0.89 2.16 -4.66
CA THR A 44 2.34 2.33 -4.60
C THR A 44 3.06 1.06 -5.02
N TYR A 45 4.32 1.21 -5.43
CA TYR A 45 5.16 0.07 -5.77
C TYR A 45 5.51 -0.78 -4.53
N ASP A 46 5.72 -0.17 -3.36
CA ASP A 46 6.00 -0.90 -2.12
C ASP A 46 4.83 -1.82 -1.73
N MET A 47 3.58 -1.35 -1.84
CA MET A 47 2.41 -2.18 -1.53
C MET A 47 2.16 -3.24 -2.61
N THR A 48 2.60 -2.98 -3.85
CA THR A 48 2.61 -3.98 -4.92
C THR A 48 3.64 -5.07 -4.64
N PHE A 49 4.83 -4.69 -4.16
CA PHE A 49 5.88 -5.61 -3.76
C PHE A 49 5.48 -6.46 -2.56
N LEU A 50 4.89 -5.85 -1.52
CA LEU A 50 4.29 -6.58 -0.39
C LEU A 50 3.25 -7.59 -0.88
N SER A 51 2.37 -7.17 -1.80
CA SER A 51 1.37 -8.07 -2.37
C SER A 51 2.00 -9.24 -3.13
N LEU A 52 3.02 -8.97 -3.95
CA LEU A 52 3.74 -10.00 -4.70
C LEU A 52 4.36 -11.04 -3.76
N LEU A 53 5.05 -10.58 -2.70
CA LEU A 53 5.68 -11.47 -1.74
C LEU A 53 4.67 -12.30 -0.96
N LEU A 54 3.60 -11.70 -0.47
CA LEU A 54 2.54 -12.45 0.24
C LEU A 54 1.86 -13.46 -0.69
N LEU A 55 1.54 -13.08 -1.93
CA LEU A 55 0.98 -14.01 -2.92
C LEU A 55 1.93 -15.18 -3.25
N ALA A 56 3.25 -14.99 -3.15
CA ALA A 56 4.21 -16.08 -3.35
C ALA A 56 4.16 -17.14 -2.24
N PHE A 57 3.63 -16.81 -1.06
CA PHE A 57 3.38 -17.74 0.04
C PHE A 57 1.97 -18.33 0.03
N SER A 58 1.08 -17.83 -0.84
CA SER A 58 -0.28 -18.35 -0.98
C SER A 58 -0.25 -19.76 -1.56
N THR A 59 -1.07 -20.64 -0.99
CA THR A 59 -1.33 -21.98 -1.54
C THR A 59 -2.37 -21.95 -2.66
N VAL A 60 -3.05 -20.80 -2.84
CA VAL A 60 -4.09 -20.58 -3.84
C VAL A 60 -3.53 -19.73 -4.98
N GLU A 61 -3.58 -20.26 -6.20
CA GLU A 61 -3.14 -19.47 -7.35
C GLU A 61 -4.03 -18.22 -7.55
N PRO A 62 -3.44 -17.02 -7.69
CA PRO A 62 -4.21 -15.81 -7.89
C PRO A 62 -4.94 -15.85 -9.23
N VAL A 63 -6.26 -15.69 -9.20
CA VAL A 63 -7.09 -15.64 -10.42
C VAL A 63 -6.75 -14.40 -11.23
N VAL A 64 -6.45 -14.56 -12.51
CA VAL A 64 -6.21 -13.45 -13.44
C VAL A 64 -7.43 -13.22 -14.33
N LYS A 65 -7.90 -11.97 -14.38
CA LYS A 65 -9.01 -11.51 -15.23
C LYS A 65 -8.52 -10.48 -16.25
N TYR A 66 -9.25 -10.31 -17.34
CA TYR A 66 -9.00 -9.27 -18.34
C TYR A 66 -10.01 -8.14 -18.23
N GLU A 67 -9.57 -6.99 -17.72
CA GLU A 67 -10.44 -5.83 -17.49
C GLU A 67 -9.88 -4.53 -18.08
N GLY A 68 -10.78 -3.56 -18.33
CA GLY A 68 -10.40 -2.21 -18.72
C GLY A 68 -9.82 -1.40 -17.56
N CYS A 69 -8.97 -0.43 -17.88
CA CYS A 69 -8.37 0.50 -16.91
C CYS A 69 -9.03 1.87 -17.02
N VAL A 70 -9.19 2.60 -15.91
CA VAL A 70 -9.75 3.97 -15.96
C VAL A 70 -8.90 4.91 -16.82
N LEU A 71 -7.58 4.68 -16.87
CA LEU A 71 -6.63 5.42 -17.72
C LEU A 71 -6.57 4.92 -19.17
N ASN A 72 -7.12 3.73 -19.45
CA ASN A 72 -7.22 3.19 -20.81
C ASN A 72 -8.42 2.24 -20.90
N PRO A 73 -9.65 2.79 -21.05
CA PRO A 73 -10.89 2.00 -20.97
C PRO A 73 -11.05 1.00 -22.12
N PHE A 74 -10.49 1.31 -23.29
CA PHE A 74 -10.66 0.53 -24.51
C PHE A 74 -9.73 -0.69 -24.59
N LYS A 75 -8.59 -0.68 -23.87
CA LYS A 75 -7.64 -1.79 -23.86
C LYS A 75 -7.78 -2.61 -22.58
N LYS A 76 -8.27 -3.83 -22.71
CA LYS A 76 -8.24 -4.82 -21.62
C LYS A 76 -6.80 -5.21 -21.29
N LYS A 77 -6.53 -5.42 -20.01
CA LYS A 77 -5.23 -5.87 -19.49
C LYS A 77 -5.45 -7.00 -18.51
N ALA A 78 -4.47 -7.87 -18.36
CA ALA A 78 -4.45 -8.87 -17.30
C ALA A 78 -4.36 -8.17 -15.93
N ILE A 79 -5.21 -8.58 -15.00
CA ILE A 79 -5.36 -8.02 -13.66
C ILE A 79 -5.55 -9.18 -12.69
N VAL A 80 -4.78 -9.23 -11.61
CA VAL A 80 -5.06 -10.16 -10.51
C VAL A 80 -6.39 -9.74 -9.87
N ALA A 81 -7.32 -10.69 -9.83
CA ALA A 81 -8.65 -10.50 -9.28
C ALA A 81 -8.61 -10.26 -7.76
N GLU A 82 -9.77 -10.03 -7.17
CA GLU A 82 -9.90 -9.81 -5.73
C GLU A 82 -9.29 -10.97 -4.93
N HIS A 83 -8.36 -10.63 -4.03
CA HIS A 83 -7.65 -11.56 -3.15
C HIS A 83 -7.46 -10.90 -1.77
N PRO A 84 -7.54 -11.63 -0.64
CA PRO A 84 -7.34 -11.06 0.70
C PRO A 84 -6.05 -10.26 0.85
N VAL A 85 -4.96 -10.70 0.20
CA VAL A 85 -3.68 -9.96 0.14
C VAL A 85 -3.82 -8.57 -0.49
N LEU A 86 -4.56 -8.45 -1.60
CA LEU A 86 -4.76 -7.16 -2.26
C LEU A 86 -5.65 -6.24 -1.42
N ASP A 87 -6.62 -6.80 -0.70
CA ASP A 87 -7.46 -6.06 0.24
C ASP A 87 -6.61 -5.49 1.39
N TYR A 88 -5.73 -6.31 1.96
CA TYR A 88 -4.77 -5.89 2.98
C TYR A 88 -3.82 -4.79 2.49
N ALA A 89 -3.21 -4.98 1.31
CA ALA A 89 -2.31 -3.98 0.73
C ALA A 89 -3.04 -2.68 0.35
N ALA A 90 -4.33 -2.73 -0.01
CA ALA A 90 -5.14 -1.55 -0.29
C ALA A 90 -5.40 -0.74 0.98
N ASP A 91 -5.71 -1.40 2.10
CA ASP A 91 -5.88 -0.77 3.41
C ASP A 91 -4.60 -0.03 3.82
N LEU A 92 -3.44 -0.69 3.69
CA LEU A 92 -2.13 -0.09 3.97
C LEU A 92 -1.80 1.08 3.05
N SER A 93 -2.06 0.94 1.75
CA SER A 93 -1.88 2.02 0.77
C SER A 93 -2.64 3.29 1.18
N CYS A 94 -3.88 3.13 1.67
CA CYS A 94 -4.69 4.24 2.14
C CYS A 94 -4.15 4.87 3.42
N ILE A 95 -3.71 4.06 4.39
CA ILE A 95 -3.16 4.57 5.66
C ILE A 95 -1.87 5.33 5.43
N PHE A 96 -0.92 4.75 4.69
CA PHE A 96 0.36 5.43 4.42
C PHE A 96 0.19 6.70 3.59
N ALA A 97 -0.69 6.69 2.58
CA ALA A 97 -0.99 7.90 1.84
C ALA A 97 -1.63 8.98 2.74
N TYR A 98 -2.54 8.61 3.63
CA TYR A 98 -3.16 9.55 4.55
C TYR A 98 -2.17 10.16 5.54
N GLU A 99 -1.33 9.34 6.17
CA GLU A 99 -0.33 9.83 7.13
C GLU A 99 0.75 10.68 6.43
N SER A 100 1.22 10.28 5.24
CA SER A 100 2.15 11.09 4.44
C SER A 100 1.55 12.45 4.06
N MET A 101 0.26 12.51 3.73
CA MET A 101 -0.40 13.78 3.39
C MET A 101 -0.66 14.67 4.60
N LYS A 102 -0.83 14.07 5.78
CA LYS A 102 -0.88 14.84 7.04
C LYS A 102 0.47 15.44 7.38
N ASP A 103 1.55 14.75 7.04
CA ASP A 103 2.91 15.23 7.20
C ASP A 103 3.18 16.42 6.26
N ASP A 104 2.90 16.24 4.95
CA ASP A 104 2.96 17.32 3.95
C ASP A 104 2.12 18.56 4.33
N ALA A 105 1.02 18.35 5.07
CA ALA A 105 0.13 19.42 5.54
C ALA A 105 0.74 20.28 6.65
N LYS A 106 1.70 19.72 7.41
CA LYS A 106 2.47 20.40 8.45
C LYS A 106 3.73 21.07 7.88
N ASP A 107 4.28 20.52 6.79
CA ASP A 107 5.60 20.88 6.25
C ASP A 107 5.51 21.59 4.88
N GLU A 108 6.23 21.08 3.87
CA GLU A 108 6.57 21.78 2.61
C GLU A 108 5.37 22.19 1.73
N LYS A 109 4.20 21.52 1.87
CA LYS A 109 3.05 21.67 0.94
C LYS A 109 1.70 21.75 1.66
N PRO A 110 1.48 22.74 2.54
CA PRO A 110 0.38 22.74 3.50
C PRO A 110 -1.01 22.75 2.85
N ILE A 111 -1.20 23.47 1.74
CA ILE A 111 -2.49 23.57 1.06
C ILE A 111 -2.86 22.24 0.37
N ARG A 112 -1.91 21.63 -0.35
CA ARG A 112 -2.13 20.34 -1.03
C ARG A 112 -2.28 19.19 -0.04
N GLY A 113 -1.43 19.15 0.99
CA GLY A 113 -1.52 18.16 2.06
C GLY A 113 -2.87 18.20 2.79
N ARG A 114 -3.39 19.39 3.13
CA ARG A 114 -4.71 19.55 3.77
C ARG A 114 -5.86 19.05 2.88
N ALA A 115 -5.88 19.44 1.61
CA ALA A 115 -6.94 19.04 0.69
C ALA A 115 -6.96 17.51 0.48
N LEU A 116 -5.80 16.90 0.27
CA LEU A 116 -5.70 15.48 0.00
C LEU A 116 -5.88 14.62 1.27
N SER A 117 -5.39 15.06 2.42
CA SER A 117 -5.68 14.39 3.69
C SER A 117 -7.17 14.43 4.03
N LEU A 118 -7.88 15.53 3.72
CA LEU A 118 -9.33 15.58 3.89
C LEU A 118 -10.06 14.55 3.00
N LEU A 119 -9.60 14.40 1.76
CA LEU A 119 -10.14 13.41 0.81
C LEU A 119 -9.96 11.97 1.33
N LEU A 120 -8.80 11.65 1.92
CA LEU A 120 -8.50 10.33 2.46
C LEU A 120 -9.03 10.10 3.89
N ARG A 121 -9.36 11.15 4.64
CA ARG A 121 -9.70 11.06 6.07
C ARG A 121 -10.80 10.04 6.38
N ARG A 122 -11.89 10.04 5.59
CA ARG A 122 -13.01 9.10 5.80
C ARG A 122 -12.56 7.66 5.58
N SER A 123 -11.83 7.42 4.49
CA SER A 123 -11.28 6.12 4.13
C SER A 123 -10.26 5.61 5.15
N ALA A 124 -9.32 6.46 5.56
CA ALA A 124 -8.33 6.13 6.59
C ALA A 124 -8.98 5.85 7.94
N ASN A 125 -10.02 6.59 8.32
CA ASN A 125 -10.78 6.33 9.55
C ASN A 125 -11.56 5.01 9.48
N LYS A 126 -12.07 4.64 8.31
CA LYS A 126 -12.70 3.33 8.10
C LYS A 126 -11.68 2.22 8.34
N VAL A 127 -10.52 2.28 7.69
CA VAL A 127 -9.44 1.30 7.87
C VAL A 127 -8.96 1.26 9.32
N ALA A 128 -8.82 2.40 9.98
CA ALA A 128 -8.43 2.47 11.40
C ALA A 128 -9.44 1.81 12.35
N ARG A 129 -10.73 1.73 11.99
CA ARG A 129 -11.73 1.00 12.75
C ARG A 129 -11.68 -0.50 12.48
N GLU A 130 -11.37 -0.89 11.26
CA GLU A 130 -11.27 -2.30 10.85
C GLU A 130 -9.96 -2.94 11.35
N ARG A 131 -8.87 -2.16 11.43
CA ARG A 131 -7.53 -2.62 11.83
C ARG A 131 -6.88 -1.71 12.87
N PRO A 132 -7.49 -1.53 14.07
CA PRO A 132 -7.05 -0.53 15.03
C PRO A 132 -5.62 -0.78 15.55
N ALA A 133 -5.27 -2.02 15.86
CA ALA A 133 -3.95 -2.36 16.39
C ALA A 133 -2.82 -2.05 15.38
N LEU A 134 -3.01 -2.43 14.12
CA LEU A 134 -2.04 -2.19 13.05
C LEU A 134 -1.88 -0.69 12.76
N VAL A 135 -2.98 0.04 12.66
CA VAL A 135 -2.93 1.48 12.39
C VAL A 135 -2.32 2.26 13.57
N SER A 136 -2.60 1.84 14.80
CA SER A 136 -1.97 2.42 15.99
C SER A 136 -0.46 2.23 15.96
N TYR A 137 0.00 1.01 15.65
CA TYR A 137 1.43 0.70 15.56
C TYR A 137 2.14 1.51 14.46
N ILE A 138 1.52 1.61 13.27
CA ILE A 138 2.07 2.42 12.17
C ILE A 138 2.21 3.88 12.62
N ARG A 139 1.19 4.46 13.25
CA ARG A 139 1.23 5.86 13.70
C ARG A 139 2.27 6.10 14.79
N GLU A 140 2.42 5.16 15.72
CA GLU A 140 3.44 5.22 16.76
C GLU A 140 4.84 5.24 16.14
N LYS A 141 5.12 4.31 15.22
CA LYS A 141 6.41 4.23 14.53
C LYS A 141 6.68 5.45 13.63
N LEU A 142 5.68 5.95 12.93
CA LEU A 142 5.80 7.21 12.17
C LEU A 142 6.09 8.41 13.09
N SER A 143 5.48 8.46 14.28
CA SER A 143 5.80 9.50 15.26
C SER A 143 7.22 9.37 15.83
N GLN A 144 7.72 8.15 16.00
CA GLN A 144 9.11 7.89 16.39
C GLN A 144 10.07 8.36 15.28
N LEU A 145 9.77 8.08 14.01
CA LEU A 145 10.53 8.58 12.86
C LEU A 145 10.59 10.11 12.85
N GLU A 146 9.44 10.79 13.01
CA GLU A 146 9.39 12.26 13.06
C GLU A 146 10.27 12.82 14.20
N ALA A 147 10.34 12.12 15.35
CA ALA A 147 11.20 12.51 16.47
C ALA A 147 12.70 12.29 16.18
N ILE A 148 13.05 11.20 15.50
CA ILE A 148 14.42 10.92 15.03
C ILE A 148 14.87 12.01 14.05
N GLU A 149 14.05 12.33 13.04
CA GLU A 149 14.35 13.33 12.02
C GLU A 149 14.54 14.74 12.60
N LYS A 150 13.83 15.06 13.70
CA LYS A 150 13.99 16.31 14.44
C LYS A 150 15.18 16.34 15.39
N GLY A 151 15.98 15.28 15.44
CA GLY A 151 17.14 15.15 16.33
C GLY A 151 16.77 15.00 17.80
N LEU A 152 15.54 14.59 18.12
CA LEU A 152 15.07 14.41 19.49
C LEU A 152 15.48 13.05 20.09
N THR A 153 15.97 12.12 19.26
CA THR A 153 16.46 10.80 19.68
C THR A 153 17.67 10.38 18.85
N ILE A 154 18.45 9.43 19.36
CA ILE A 154 19.70 8.93 18.73
C ILE A 154 19.47 7.60 17.97
N HIS A 155 18.21 7.18 17.82
CA HIS A 155 17.87 5.91 17.17
C HIS A 155 18.06 6.00 15.65
N ASP A 156 18.42 4.88 15.02
CA ASP A 156 18.53 4.81 13.57
C ASP A 156 17.13 4.86 12.93
N PRO A 157 16.85 5.81 12.02
CA PRO A 157 15.58 5.85 11.31
C PRO A 157 15.31 4.57 10.49
N THR A 158 16.36 3.88 10.07
CA THR A 158 16.29 2.63 9.32
C THR A 158 15.67 1.50 10.15
N ASP A 159 16.00 1.43 11.44
CA ASP A 159 15.44 0.42 12.36
C ASP A 159 13.93 0.62 12.51
N CYS A 160 13.48 1.87 12.67
CA CYS A 160 12.07 2.17 12.86
C CYS A 160 11.23 1.81 11.62
N PHE A 161 11.75 2.09 10.42
CA PHE A 161 11.07 1.68 9.19
C PHE A 161 11.12 0.16 8.99
N GLY A 162 12.24 -0.48 9.33
CA GLY A 162 12.37 -1.93 9.34
C GLY A 162 11.33 -2.61 10.24
N ASP A 163 11.11 -2.07 11.44
CA ASP A 163 10.09 -2.51 12.38
C ASP A 163 8.66 -2.38 11.84
N ILE A 164 8.38 -1.31 11.08
CA ILE A 164 7.10 -1.15 10.38
C ILE A 164 6.96 -2.30 9.39
N LEU A 165 7.91 -2.47 8.46
CA LEU A 165 7.85 -3.50 7.43
C LEU A 165 7.71 -4.90 8.03
N ALA A 166 8.54 -5.26 9.00
CA ALA A 166 8.48 -6.56 9.66
C ALA A 166 7.09 -6.84 10.24
N ARG A 167 6.47 -5.83 10.87
CA ARG A 167 5.10 -5.94 11.37
C ARG A 167 4.08 -6.10 10.25
N LEU A 168 4.19 -5.32 9.17
CA LEU A 168 3.27 -5.41 8.03
C LEU A 168 3.32 -6.80 7.36
N PHE A 169 4.53 -7.34 7.19
CA PHE A 169 4.72 -8.67 6.60
C PHE A 169 4.15 -9.76 7.50
N LYS A 170 4.45 -9.70 8.81
CA LYS A 170 3.92 -10.67 9.77
C LYS A 170 2.39 -10.66 9.81
N ASP A 171 1.77 -9.49 9.99
CA ASP A 171 0.31 -9.37 10.03
C ASP A 171 -0.33 -9.78 8.69
N GLY A 172 0.33 -9.50 7.57
CA GLY A 172 -0.11 -9.92 6.24
C GLY A 172 -0.03 -11.43 6.02
N PHE A 173 1.03 -12.07 6.53
CA PHE A 173 1.21 -13.52 6.47
C PHE A 173 0.22 -14.24 7.38
N ASP A 174 0.05 -13.79 8.62
CA ASP A 174 -0.93 -14.35 9.56
C ASP A 174 -2.36 -14.25 8.99
N MET A 175 -2.69 -13.12 8.34
CA MET A 175 -3.96 -12.94 7.64
C MET A 175 -4.12 -13.89 6.45
N LEU A 176 -3.06 -14.08 5.67
CA LEU A 176 -3.06 -15.00 4.52
C LEU A 176 -3.33 -16.44 4.98
N VAL A 177 -2.59 -16.92 5.96
CA VAL A 177 -2.74 -18.28 6.53
C VAL A 177 -4.14 -18.47 7.14
N ALA A 178 -4.72 -17.43 7.75
CA ALA A 178 -6.08 -17.51 8.28
C ALA A 178 -7.17 -17.50 7.20
N SER A 179 -6.84 -17.14 5.95
CA SER A 179 -7.79 -17.02 4.84
C SER A 179 -7.81 -18.21 3.87
N GLU A 180 -6.88 -19.15 4.05
CA GLU A 180 -6.67 -20.34 3.18
C GLU A 180 -6.85 -21.66 3.92
#